data_AF-A0A924I209-F1
#
_entry.id   AF-A0A924I209-F1
#
_cell.length_a   1.000
_cell.length_b   1.000
_cell.length_c   1.000
_cell.angle_alpha   90.00
_cell.angle_beta   90.00
_cell.angle_gamma   90.00
#
_symmetry.space_group_name_H-M   'P 1'
#
loop_
_entity.id
_entity.type
_entity.pdbx_description
1 polymer ?
#
loop_
_entity_poly.entity_id
_entity_poly.type
_entity_poly.pdbx_seq_one_letter_code
_entity_poly.pdbx_strand_id
1 'polypeptide(L)'
;MADQPPPVTPRGNPALAKLVLLAGLALGLALWVFVISAGIAQGQVLTGIFSGLIGGLFVAAAASWLGMRILSPPAAPAKLDEAKADRVTAGLGAVLAELEAVRKSTVEQINARARLRVPICALAGLGLWLLPDSAGAPKDFSDLLGGIGFGALIGYTWAASKLGAAYRLLYKQRVLPLLAAQFGDLSWRVAVLPDLERFREAGIFEKWQSASADDELYGTHRNLPLSIIELRLTSSSGDSETVQFNGLLVEITLPRGLRGSTAIIASEGLIGKLREWIGRDGRSRVRLEDPKFDEIYEAWSTDQIAARALLTPAFMERLLALAARNGVGRPMAIADDNRLTMAIPRFGSALFEPPSYAQPAASRDRLVQLYDDIAAVLAVADSVIALDYAATARASDA
;
A
#
# COMPACT_ATOMS: atom_id res chain seq x y z
N MET A 1 3.74 27.85 29.91
CA MET A 1 2.28 27.74 29.72
C MET A 1 2.09 26.83 28.51
N ALA A 2 1.68 25.58 28.74
CA ALA A 2 1.61 24.56 27.70
C ALA A 2 0.50 24.93 26.70
N ASP A 3 0.88 25.06 25.44
CA ASP A 3 -0.04 25.28 24.33
C ASP A 3 -0.78 23.95 24.07
N GLN A 4 -2.02 23.85 24.58
CA GLN A 4 -2.87 22.70 24.31
C GLN A 4 -3.25 22.73 22.83
N PRO A 5 -3.08 21.63 22.07
CA PRO A 5 -3.55 21.57 20.70
C PRO A 5 -5.08 21.80 20.69
N PRO A 6 -5.61 22.53 19.68
CA PRO A 6 -7.03 22.84 19.63
C PRO A 6 -7.86 21.55 19.60
N PRO A 7 -9.05 21.54 20.25
CA PRO A 7 -9.89 20.36 20.30
C PRO A 7 -10.26 19.92 18.88
N VAL A 8 -10.01 18.65 18.58
CA VAL A 8 -10.38 18.03 17.30
C VAL A 8 -11.90 18.03 17.19
N THR A 9 -12.46 19.03 16.52
CA THR A 9 -13.91 19.08 16.26
C THR A 9 -14.27 18.00 15.25
N PRO A 10 -15.23 17.09 15.56
CA PRO A 10 -15.66 16.06 14.62
C PRO A 10 -16.24 16.71 13.36
N ARG A 11 -15.79 16.26 12.17
CA ARG A 11 -16.14 16.83 10.86
C ARG A 11 -17.50 16.36 10.31
N GLY A 12 -18.26 15.59 11.09
CA GLY A 12 -19.52 14.98 10.67
C GLY A 12 -20.69 15.26 11.62
N ASN A 13 -21.92 14.88 11.24
CA ASN A 13 -23.13 15.19 12.02
C ASN A 13 -23.16 14.35 13.31
N PRO A 14 -22.88 14.94 14.49
CA PRO A 14 -22.75 14.17 15.72
C PRO A 14 -24.11 13.68 16.23
N ALA A 15 -25.20 14.36 15.88
CA ALA A 15 -26.54 13.94 16.23
C ALA A 15 -26.95 12.69 15.43
N LEU A 16 -26.66 12.65 14.13
CA LEU A 16 -26.94 11.50 13.26
C LEU A 16 -26.09 10.28 13.66
N ALA A 17 -24.80 10.48 13.95
CA ALA A 17 -23.91 9.40 14.40
C ALA A 17 -24.37 8.81 15.74
N LYS A 18 -24.75 9.66 16.71
CA LYS A 18 -25.33 9.21 17.99
C LYS A 18 -26.62 8.43 17.77
N LEU A 19 -27.47 8.87 16.84
CA LEU A 19 -28.73 8.19 16.53
C LEU A 19 -28.48 6.82 15.90
N VAL A 20 -27.53 6.69 14.97
CA VAL A 20 -27.13 5.41 14.37
C VAL A 20 -26.51 4.46 15.40
N LEU A 21 -25.66 4.97 16.30
CA LEU A 21 -25.08 4.18 17.39
C LEU A 21 -26.14 3.67 18.36
N LEU A 22 -27.05 4.54 18.80
CA LEU A 22 -28.14 4.20 19.71
C LEU A 22 -29.14 3.23 19.05
N ALA A 23 -29.48 3.46 17.78
CA ALA A 23 -30.35 2.57 17.02
C ALA A 23 -29.69 1.19 16.84
N GLY A 24 -28.40 1.13 16.52
CA GLY A 24 -27.67 -0.13 16.39
C GLY A 24 -27.54 -0.91 17.69
N LEU A 25 -27.29 -0.23 18.81
CA LEU A 25 -27.31 -0.85 20.14
C LEU A 25 -28.70 -1.39 20.48
N ALA A 26 -29.76 -0.60 20.25
CA ALA A 26 -31.14 -1.01 20.51
C ALA A 26 -31.54 -2.20 19.64
N LEU A 27 -31.18 -2.19 18.35
CA LEU A 27 -31.47 -3.27 17.42
C LEU A 27 -30.68 -4.54 17.76
N GLY A 28 -29.41 -4.40 18.13
CA GLY A 28 -28.56 -5.51 18.58
C GLY A 28 -29.08 -6.15 19.88
N LEU A 29 -29.57 -5.34 20.82
CA LEU A 29 -30.15 -5.81 22.07
C LEU A 29 -31.53 -6.45 21.85
N ALA A 30 -32.35 -5.89 20.96
CA ALA A 30 -33.62 -6.50 20.55
C ALA A 30 -33.40 -7.85 19.85
N LEU A 31 -32.39 -7.94 18.97
CA LEU A 31 -31.99 -9.19 18.33
C LEU A 31 -31.51 -10.21 19.36
N TRP A 32 -30.70 -9.79 20.34
CA TRP A 32 -30.22 -10.65 21.42
C TRP A 32 -31.37 -11.22 22.25
N VAL A 33 -32.29 -10.37 22.70
CA VAL A 33 -33.48 -10.77 23.47
C VAL A 33 -34.34 -11.72 22.65
N PHE A 34 -34.56 -11.43 21.37
CA PHE A 34 -35.34 -12.29 20.49
C PHE A 34 -34.72 -13.69 20.31
N VAL A 35 -33.41 -13.75 20.07
CA VAL A 35 -32.67 -15.01 19.90
C VAL A 35 -32.61 -15.82 21.21
N ILE A 36 -32.43 -15.16 22.36
CA ILE A 36 -32.54 -15.82 23.67
C ILE A 36 -33.96 -16.36 23.89
N SER A 37 -34.98 -15.56 23.58
CA SER A 37 -36.38 -15.95 23.77
C SER A 37 -36.72 -17.19 22.93
N ALA A 38 -36.24 -17.22 21.69
CA ALA A 38 -36.36 -18.36 20.79
C ALA A 38 -35.57 -19.58 21.32
N GLY A 39 -34.34 -19.37 21.81
CA GLY A 39 -33.51 -20.42 22.41
C GLY A 39 -34.10 -21.03 23.69
N ILE A 40 -34.75 -20.22 24.53
CA ILE A 40 -35.50 -20.67 25.72
C ILE A 40 -36.69 -21.53 25.31
N ALA A 41 -37.45 -21.11 24.29
CA ALA A 41 -38.59 -21.86 23.78
C ALA A 41 -38.21 -23.23 23.19
N GLN A 42 -36.96 -23.38 22.72
CA GLN A 42 -36.42 -24.62 22.14
C GLN A 42 -35.58 -25.45 23.12
N GLY A 43 -35.46 -25.02 24.39
CA GLY A 43 -34.68 -25.73 25.42
C GLY A 43 -33.15 -25.59 25.28
N GLN A 44 -32.67 -24.68 24.43
CA GLN A 44 -31.25 -24.44 24.12
C GLN A 44 -30.79 -23.08 24.67
N VAL A 45 -31.03 -22.87 25.97
CA VAL A 45 -30.84 -21.57 26.64
C VAL A 45 -29.41 -21.04 26.52
N LEU A 46 -28.41 -21.90 26.76
CA LEU A 46 -27.00 -21.47 26.70
C LEU A 46 -26.63 -20.98 25.31
N THR A 47 -27.06 -21.68 24.27
CA THR A 47 -26.66 -21.35 22.90
C THR A 47 -27.40 -20.13 22.38
N GLY A 48 -28.69 -19.99 22.67
CA GLY A 48 -29.44 -18.77 22.38
C GLY A 48 -28.85 -17.52 23.07
N ILE A 49 -28.24 -17.69 24.26
CA ILE A 49 -27.50 -16.61 24.95
C ILE A 49 -26.23 -16.23 24.18
N PHE A 50 -25.42 -17.21 23.78
CA PHE A 50 -24.15 -16.96 23.07
C PHE A 50 -24.37 -16.45 21.63
N SER A 51 -25.26 -17.07 20.86
CA SER A 51 -25.52 -16.70 19.47
C SER A 51 -26.21 -15.34 19.36
N GLY A 52 -27.16 -15.07 20.25
CA GLY A 52 -27.78 -13.75 20.31
C GLY A 52 -26.76 -12.68 20.72
N LEU A 53 -25.79 -13.00 21.59
CA LEU A 53 -24.77 -12.07 22.03
C LEU A 53 -23.80 -11.75 20.88
N ILE A 54 -23.40 -12.76 20.12
CA ILE A 54 -22.57 -12.61 18.91
C ILE A 54 -23.33 -11.81 17.84
N GLY A 55 -24.58 -12.19 17.53
CA GLY A 55 -25.41 -11.49 16.55
C GLY A 55 -25.68 -10.04 16.94
N GLY A 56 -25.98 -9.78 18.22
CA GLY A 56 -26.14 -8.44 18.77
C GLY A 56 -24.86 -7.61 18.69
N LEU A 57 -23.70 -8.21 18.99
CA LEU A 57 -22.39 -7.57 18.84
C LEU A 57 -22.05 -7.25 17.39
N PHE A 58 -22.39 -8.11 16.43
CA PHE A 58 -22.20 -7.83 15.00
C PHE A 58 -23.02 -6.63 14.53
N VAL A 59 -24.30 -6.54 14.95
CA VAL A 59 -25.16 -5.39 14.64
C VAL A 59 -24.61 -4.11 15.30
N ALA A 60 -24.19 -4.18 16.56
CA ALA A 60 -23.58 -3.06 17.26
C ALA A 60 -22.24 -2.65 16.64
N ALA A 61 -21.42 -3.59 16.16
CA ALA A 61 -20.16 -3.33 15.48
C ALA A 61 -20.40 -2.68 14.11
N ALA A 62 -21.39 -3.15 13.34
CA ALA A 62 -21.77 -2.56 12.06
C ALA A 62 -22.30 -1.13 12.22
N ALA A 63 -23.15 -0.91 13.24
CA ALA A 63 -23.64 0.43 13.58
C ALA A 63 -22.54 1.34 14.14
N SER A 64 -21.58 0.79 14.89
CA SER A 64 -20.40 1.53 15.35
C SER A 64 -19.49 1.93 14.21
N TRP A 65 -19.26 1.02 13.27
CA TRP A 65 -18.51 1.31 12.04
C TRP A 65 -19.20 2.40 11.20
N LEU A 66 -20.52 2.31 11.02
CA LEU A 66 -21.31 3.30 10.28
C LEU A 66 -21.35 4.65 11.02
N GLY A 67 -21.56 4.64 12.33
CA GLY A 67 -21.55 5.82 13.20
C GLY A 67 -20.19 6.53 13.19
N MET A 68 -19.08 5.78 13.26
CA MET A 68 -17.72 6.32 13.12
C MET A 68 -17.50 6.94 11.74
N ARG A 69 -18.01 6.32 10.67
CA ARG A 69 -17.97 6.90 9.32
C ARG A 69 -18.76 8.20 9.20
N ILE A 70 -19.85 8.34 9.95
CA ILE A 70 -20.65 9.57 9.99
C ILE A 70 -19.96 10.64 10.83
N LEU A 71 -19.31 10.26 11.94
CA LEU A 71 -18.63 11.19 12.87
C LEU A 71 -17.31 11.73 12.28
N SER A 72 -16.58 10.82 11.62
CA SER A 72 -15.32 11.05 10.93
C SER A 72 -15.49 10.60 9.49
N PRO A 73 -16.21 11.38 8.65
CA PRO A 73 -16.22 11.11 7.22
C PRO A 73 -14.75 11.04 6.75
N PRO A 74 -14.40 10.09 5.86
CA PRO A 74 -13.06 10.06 5.29
C PRO A 74 -12.74 11.47 4.82
N ALA A 75 -11.56 11.98 5.20
CA ALA A 75 -11.16 13.34 4.88
C ALA A 75 -11.53 13.60 3.42
N ALA A 76 -12.36 14.62 3.17
CA ALA A 76 -12.70 15.00 1.81
C ALA A 76 -11.38 15.06 1.04
N PRO A 77 -11.27 14.35 -0.10
CA PRO A 77 -10.04 14.37 -0.88
C PRO A 77 -9.64 15.84 -1.03
N ALA A 78 -8.36 16.14 -0.80
CA ALA A 78 -7.86 17.49 -1.01
C ALA A 78 -8.39 17.98 -2.35
N LYS A 79 -8.96 19.19 -2.40
CA LYS A 79 -9.61 19.71 -3.61
C LYS A 79 -8.68 19.45 -4.79
N LEU A 80 -9.13 18.62 -5.72
CA LEU A 80 -8.35 18.25 -6.89
C LEU A 80 -7.98 19.55 -7.61
N ASP A 81 -6.69 19.76 -7.81
CA ASP A 81 -6.24 20.84 -8.69
C ASP A 81 -6.63 20.45 -10.12
N GLU A 82 -7.74 21.00 -10.59
CA GLU A 82 -8.30 20.70 -11.91
C GLU A 82 -7.28 20.95 -13.03
N ALA A 83 -6.45 21.99 -12.91
CA ALA A 83 -5.43 22.30 -13.91
C ALA A 83 -4.31 21.26 -13.95
N LYS A 84 -4.01 20.63 -12.82
CA LYS A 84 -3.07 19.51 -12.74
C LYS A 84 -3.72 18.22 -13.24
N ALA A 85 -4.96 17.96 -12.85
CA ALA A 85 -5.71 16.79 -13.31
C ALA A 85 -5.87 16.78 -14.84
N ASP A 86 -6.17 17.93 -15.44
CA ASP A 86 -6.25 18.06 -16.90
C ASP A 86 -4.89 17.83 -17.56
N ARG A 87 -3.79 18.30 -16.96
CA ARG A 87 -2.43 18.04 -17.46
C ARG A 87 -2.05 16.57 -17.40
N VAL A 88 -2.31 15.89 -16.27
CA VAL A 88 -1.99 14.46 -16.08
C VAL A 88 -2.84 13.59 -17.03
N THR A 89 -4.10 13.97 -17.23
CA THR A 89 -5.02 13.24 -18.10
C THR A 89 -4.92 13.62 -19.58
N ALA A 90 -4.19 14.69 -19.91
CA ALA A 90 -3.90 15.07 -21.29
C ALA A 90 -3.19 13.90 -21.99
N GLY A 91 -3.76 13.46 -23.13
CA GLY A 91 -3.24 12.31 -23.88
C GLY A 91 -3.72 10.93 -23.40
N LEU A 92 -4.30 10.82 -22.20
CA LEU A 92 -4.89 9.55 -21.71
C LEU A 92 -6.34 9.37 -22.14
N GLY A 93 -7.03 10.42 -22.59
CA GLY A 93 -8.48 10.41 -22.84
C GLY A 93 -8.98 9.27 -23.74
N ALA A 94 -8.31 9.01 -24.86
CA ALA A 94 -8.68 7.91 -25.76
C ALA A 94 -8.53 6.53 -25.10
N VAL A 95 -7.42 6.32 -24.39
CA VAL A 95 -7.12 5.07 -23.67
C VAL A 95 -8.08 4.86 -22.51
N LEU A 96 -8.40 5.91 -21.75
CA LEU A 96 -9.35 5.83 -20.65
C LEU A 96 -10.78 5.55 -21.14
N ALA A 97 -11.17 6.09 -22.31
CA ALA A 97 -12.46 5.79 -22.92
C ALA A 97 -12.55 4.33 -23.39
N GLU A 98 -11.48 3.80 -24.01
CA GLU A 98 -11.38 2.37 -24.35
C GLU A 98 -11.47 1.49 -23.09
N LEU A 99 -10.69 1.82 -22.06
CA LEU A 99 -10.70 1.07 -20.80
C LEU A 99 -12.05 1.13 -20.10
N GLU A 100 -12.79 2.24 -20.17
CA GLU A 100 -14.13 2.35 -19.62
C GLU A 100 -15.13 1.44 -20.36
N ALA A 101 -15.01 1.31 -21.68
CA ALA A 101 -15.80 0.36 -22.46
C ALA A 101 -15.48 -1.09 -22.07
N VAL A 102 -14.18 -1.42 -21.94
CA VAL A 102 -13.73 -2.74 -21.48
C VAL A 102 -14.19 -3.01 -20.05
N ARG A 103 -14.15 -2.01 -19.16
CA ARG A 103 -14.63 -2.11 -17.78
C ARG A 103 -16.12 -2.50 -17.73
N LYS A 104 -16.97 -1.82 -18.51
CA LYS A 104 -18.41 -2.13 -18.59
C LYS A 104 -18.64 -3.58 -19.04
N SER A 105 -17.97 -4.00 -20.11
CA SER A 105 -18.04 -5.40 -20.60
C SER A 105 -17.53 -6.41 -19.55
N THR A 106 -16.51 -6.05 -18.79
CA THR A 106 -15.96 -6.88 -17.70
C THR A 106 -16.97 -7.04 -16.57
N VAL A 107 -17.62 -5.96 -16.14
CA VAL A 107 -18.68 -5.98 -15.12
C VAL A 107 -19.87 -6.81 -15.60
N GLU A 108 -20.30 -6.67 -16.85
CA GLU A 108 -21.38 -7.49 -17.43
C GLU A 108 -21.03 -8.98 -17.42
N GLN A 109 -19.80 -9.35 -17.80
CA GLN A 109 -19.35 -10.74 -17.76
C GLN A 109 -19.23 -11.28 -16.33
N ILE A 110 -18.76 -10.47 -15.37
CA ILE A 110 -18.72 -10.84 -13.95
C ILE A 110 -20.14 -11.09 -13.45
N ASN A 111 -21.09 -10.18 -13.73
CA ASN A 111 -22.48 -10.32 -13.34
C ASN A 111 -23.12 -11.56 -14.00
N ALA A 112 -22.84 -11.81 -15.27
CA ALA A 112 -23.32 -13.00 -15.98
C ALA A 112 -22.82 -14.30 -15.33
N ARG A 113 -21.54 -14.37 -14.93
CA ARG A 113 -20.96 -15.52 -14.21
C ARG A 113 -21.50 -15.62 -12.78
N ALA A 114 -21.69 -14.48 -12.11
CA ALA A 114 -22.22 -14.42 -10.75
C ALA A 114 -23.63 -14.98 -10.65
N ARG A 115 -24.48 -14.79 -11.68
CA ARG A 115 -25.84 -15.38 -11.74
C ARG A 115 -25.87 -16.89 -11.52
N LEU A 116 -24.82 -17.62 -11.93
CA LEU A 116 -24.70 -19.06 -11.73
C LEU A 116 -23.86 -19.41 -10.50
N ARG A 117 -22.72 -18.73 -10.31
CA ARG A 117 -21.75 -19.08 -9.25
C ARG A 117 -22.23 -18.71 -7.85
N VAL A 118 -22.90 -17.56 -7.70
CA VAL A 118 -23.43 -17.10 -6.41
C VAL A 118 -24.46 -18.08 -5.85
N PRO A 119 -25.53 -18.50 -6.58
CA PRO A 119 -26.49 -19.44 -6.02
C PRO A 119 -25.87 -20.82 -5.76
N ILE A 120 -24.97 -21.31 -6.61
CA ILE A 120 -24.26 -22.58 -6.37
C ILE A 120 -23.48 -22.53 -5.06
N CYS A 121 -22.68 -21.49 -4.85
CA CYS A 121 -21.87 -21.38 -3.64
C CYS A 121 -22.71 -21.06 -2.39
N ALA A 122 -23.81 -20.31 -2.54
CA ALA A 122 -24.77 -20.08 -1.46
C ALA A 122 -25.46 -21.39 -1.03
N LEU A 123 -25.88 -22.23 -1.99
CA LEU A 123 -26.41 -23.56 -1.73
C LEU A 123 -25.37 -24.50 -1.12
N ALA A 124 -24.11 -24.41 -1.54
CA ALA A 124 -23.02 -25.15 -0.91
C ALA A 124 -22.79 -24.70 0.54
N GLY A 125 -22.84 -23.40 0.82
CA GLY A 125 -22.78 -22.85 2.18
C GLY A 125 -23.95 -23.31 3.05
N LEU A 126 -25.16 -23.35 2.50
CA LEU A 126 -26.34 -23.95 3.13
C LEU A 126 -26.14 -25.45 3.40
N GLY A 127 -25.65 -26.19 2.42
CA GLY A 127 -25.36 -27.63 2.54
C GLY A 127 -24.32 -27.92 3.63
N LEU A 128 -23.26 -27.10 3.71
CA LEU A 128 -22.25 -27.19 4.76
C LEU A 128 -22.87 -26.90 6.14
N TRP A 129 -23.75 -25.90 6.25
CA TRP A 129 -24.49 -25.62 7.47
C TRP A 129 -25.41 -26.78 7.89
N LEU A 130 -25.97 -27.54 6.94
CA LEU A 130 -26.82 -28.70 7.25
C LEU A 130 -26.03 -29.91 7.81
N LEU A 131 -24.71 -30.02 7.56
CA LEU A 131 -23.91 -31.16 8.02
C LEU A 131 -23.83 -31.22 9.55
N PRO A 132 -23.99 -32.40 10.19
CA PRO A 132 -23.99 -32.53 11.64
C PRO A 132 -22.68 -31.99 12.24
N ASP A 133 -22.82 -31.14 13.26
CA ASP A 133 -21.68 -30.47 13.86
C ASP A 133 -21.03 -31.39 14.89
N SER A 134 -19.75 -31.71 14.73
CA SER A 134 -19.02 -32.62 15.61
C SER A 134 -18.82 -32.06 17.02
N ALA A 135 -18.97 -30.75 17.20
CA ALA A 135 -18.82 -30.05 18.46
C ALA A 135 -20.13 -29.98 19.28
N GLY A 136 -21.27 -30.45 18.75
CA GLY A 136 -22.56 -30.45 19.46
C GLY A 136 -23.14 -29.06 19.72
N ALA A 137 -22.60 -28.01 19.08
CA ALA A 137 -23.13 -26.66 19.16
C ALA A 137 -24.49 -26.57 18.46
N PRO A 138 -25.51 -25.96 19.08
CA PRO A 138 -26.76 -25.73 18.40
C PRO A 138 -26.62 -24.72 17.27
N LYS A 139 -27.28 -25.04 16.15
CA LYS A 139 -27.23 -24.24 14.94
C LYS A 139 -28.35 -23.22 14.96
N ASP A 140 -27.98 -21.95 15.03
CA ASP A 140 -28.96 -20.87 15.08
C ASP A 140 -29.14 -20.19 13.72
N PHE A 141 -30.19 -19.37 13.61
CA PHE A 141 -30.54 -18.66 12.36
C PHE A 141 -29.43 -17.72 11.86
N SER A 142 -28.59 -17.20 12.76
CA SER A 142 -27.41 -16.41 12.41
C SER A 142 -26.38 -17.21 11.62
N ASP A 143 -26.20 -18.49 11.96
CA ASP A 143 -25.20 -19.36 11.33
C ASP A 143 -25.63 -19.75 9.93
N LEU A 144 -26.95 -19.91 9.75
CA LEU A 144 -27.58 -20.11 8.44
C LEU A 144 -27.35 -18.90 7.52
N LEU A 145 -27.67 -17.70 8.00
CA LEU A 145 -27.45 -16.46 7.23
C LEU A 145 -25.96 -16.23 6.96
N GLY A 146 -25.09 -16.53 7.92
CA GLY A 146 -23.64 -16.48 7.77
C GLY A 146 -23.13 -17.44 6.71
N GLY A 147 -23.55 -18.71 6.73
CA GLY A 147 -23.15 -19.72 5.76
C GLY A 147 -23.60 -19.40 4.32
N ILE A 148 -24.86 -18.98 4.15
CA ILE A 148 -25.39 -18.54 2.86
C ILE A 148 -24.66 -17.28 2.36
N GLY A 149 -24.49 -16.28 3.24
CA GLY A 149 -23.83 -15.02 2.89
C GLY A 149 -22.36 -15.21 2.52
N PHE A 150 -21.63 -16.05 3.27
CA PHE A 150 -20.24 -16.38 2.99
C PHE A 150 -20.09 -17.18 1.70
N GLY A 151 -20.98 -18.15 1.47
CA GLY A 151 -21.06 -18.89 0.20
C GLY A 151 -21.32 -17.95 -0.99
N ALA A 152 -22.28 -17.03 -0.86
CA ALA A 152 -22.56 -16.03 -1.89
C ALA A 152 -21.34 -15.13 -2.18
N LEU A 153 -20.61 -14.69 -1.14
CA LEU A 153 -19.39 -13.91 -1.27
C LEU A 153 -18.31 -14.68 -2.03
N ILE A 154 -18.08 -15.96 -1.68
CA ILE A 154 -17.14 -16.85 -2.41
C ILE A 154 -17.55 -16.99 -3.88
N GLY A 155 -18.84 -17.18 -4.15
CA GLY A 155 -19.34 -17.30 -5.52
C GLY A 155 -19.07 -16.04 -6.35
N TYR A 156 -19.24 -14.86 -5.75
CA TYR A 156 -18.95 -13.59 -6.41
C TYR A 156 -17.45 -13.35 -6.59
N THR A 157 -16.62 -13.61 -5.57
CA THR A 157 -15.15 -13.45 -5.70
C THR A 157 -14.58 -14.40 -6.74
N TRP A 158 -15.09 -15.64 -6.84
CA TRP A 158 -14.73 -16.57 -7.90
C TRP A 158 -15.18 -16.08 -9.28
N ALA A 159 -16.38 -15.50 -9.40
CA ALA A 159 -16.85 -14.89 -10.64
C ALA A 159 -15.95 -13.73 -11.10
N ALA A 160 -15.49 -12.90 -10.15
CA ALA A 160 -14.74 -11.69 -10.40
C ALA A 160 -13.23 -11.89 -10.58
N SER A 161 -12.61 -12.87 -9.91
CA SER A 161 -11.15 -12.95 -9.75
C SER A 161 -10.37 -12.90 -11.07
N LYS A 162 -10.62 -13.82 -12.00
CA LYS A 162 -9.90 -13.91 -13.28
C LYS A 162 -10.12 -12.68 -14.17
N LEU A 163 -11.38 -12.20 -14.24
CA LEU A 163 -11.74 -11.06 -15.09
C LEU A 163 -11.22 -9.74 -14.52
N GLY A 164 -11.33 -9.56 -13.21
CA GLY A 164 -10.78 -8.42 -12.49
C GLY A 164 -9.26 -8.36 -12.60
N ALA A 165 -8.57 -9.50 -12.48
CA ALA A 165 -7.11 -9.57 -12.68
C ALA A 165 -6.71 -9.22 -14.12
N ALA A 166 -7.43 -9.72 -15.12
CA ALA A 166 -7.18 -9.40 -16.53
C ALA A 166 -7.40 -7.91 -16.84
N TYR A 167 -8.50 -7.33 -16.33
CA TYR A 167 -8.76 -5.89 -16.46
C TYR A 167 -7.67 -5.05 -15.78
N ARG A 168 -7.27 -5.44 -14.57
CA ARG A 168 -6.19 -4.78 -13.81
C ARG A 168 -4.88 -4.74 -14.62
N LEU A 169 -4.48 -5.89 -15.17
CA LEU A 169 -3.27 -5.97 -15.99
C LEU A 169 -3.36 -5.13 -17.27
N LEU A 170 -4.51 -5.18 -17.97
CA LEU A 170 -4.74 -4.38 -19.16
C LEU A 170 -4.67 -2.88 -18.85
N TYR A 171 -5.27 -2.44 -17.75
CA TYR A 171 -5.20 -1.06 -17.31
C TYR A 171 -3.73 -0.65 -17.09
N LYS A 172 -2.97 -1.46 -16.34
CA LYS A 172 -1.53 -1.20 -16.09
C LYS A 172 -0.76 -1.08 -17.41
N GLN A 173 -0.93 -2.02 -18.33
CA GLN A 173 -0.28 -2.03 -19.66
C GLN A 173 -0.59 -0.80 -20.52
N ARG A 174 -1.78 -0.21 -20.37
CA ARG A 174 -2.22 0.90 -21.22
C ARG A 174 -1.96 2.27 -20.59
N VAL A 175 -2.10 2.39 -19.27
CA VAL A 175 -2.04 3.68 -18.57
C VAL A 175 -0.65 3.95 -18.00
N LEU A 176 0.02 2.96 -17.39
CA LEU A 176 1.30 3.19 -16.70
C LEU A 176 2.42 3.64 -17.64
N PRO A 177 2.60 3.09 -18.86
CA PRO A 177 3.62 3.60 -19.78
C PRO A 177 3.40 5.06 -20.17
N LEU A 178 2.14 5.46 -20.40
CA LEU A 178 1.81 6.83 -20.78
C LEU A 178 1.97 7.82 -19.61
N LEU A 179 1.66 7.40 -18.39
CA LEU A 179 1.93 8.19 -17.19
C LEU A 179 3.43 8.30 -16.93
N ALA A 180 4.17 7.19 -17.04
CA ALA A 180 5.62 7.17 -16.83
C ALA A 180 6.35 8.04 -17.85
N ALA A 181 5.92 8.04 -19.12
CA ALA A 181 6.49 8.86 -20.18
C ALA A 181 6.40 10.38 -19.91
N GLN A 182 5.50 10.84 -19.03
CA GLN A 182 5.44 12.26 -18.63
C GLN A 182 6.65 12.69 -17.80
N PHE A 183 7.41 11.72 -17.26
CA PHE A 183 8.58 11.97 -16.43
C PHE A 183 9.91 11.74 -17.17
N GLY A 184 9.90 11.33 -18.44
CA GLY A 184 11.12 11.03 -19.19
C GLY A 184 10.90 9.88 -20.17
N ASP A 185 11.97 9.24 -20.61
CA ASP A 185 11.88 8.02 -21.42
C ASP A 185 11.69 6.81 -20.51
N LEU A 186 10.61 6.85 -19.72
CA LEU A 186 10.22 5.80 -18.78
C LEU A 186 9.01 5.06 -19.33
N SER A 187 8.99 3.76 -19.09
CA SER A 187 7.89 2.87 -19.43
C SER A 187 7.62 1.90 -18.27
N TRP A 188 6.56 1.11 -18.39
CA TRP A 188 6.17 0.12 -17.41
C TRP A 188 6.28 -1.29 -17.99
N ARG A 189 6.67 -2.25 -17.16
CA ARG A 189 6.60 -3.70 -17.44
C ARG A 189 6.28 -4.48 -16.17
N VAL A 190 5.91 -5.74 -16.34
CA VAL A 190 5.90 -6.71 -15.24
C VAL A 190 7.34 -6.89 -14.77
N ALA A 191 7.58 -6.75 -13.47
CA ALA A 191 8.92 -6.74 -12.94
C ALA A 191 9.61 -8.10 -13.09
N VAL A 192 10.92 -8.05 -13.33
CA VAL A 192 11.80 -9.20 -13.17
C VAL A 192 12.54 -9.03 -11.85
N LEU A 193 12.62 -10.09 -11.05
CA LEU A 193 13.35 -10.06 -9.78
C LEU A 193 14.80 -9.63 -10.02
N PRO A 194 15.25 -8.52 -9.40
CA PRO A 194 16.65 -8.10 -9.50
C PRO A 194 17.54 -9.05 -8.69
N ASP A 195 18.86 -8.97 -8.90
CA ASP A 195 19.80 -9.75 -8.09
C ASP A 195 19.82 -9.25 -6.64
N LEU A 196 19.04 -9.89 -5.77
CA LEU A 196 18.87 -9.50 -4.38
C LEU A 196 20.05 -9.89 -3.49
N GLU A 197 21.01 -10.69 -3.98
CA GLU A 197 22.16 -11.15 -3.18
C GLU A 197 23.01 -9.98 -2.69
N ARG A 198 23.19 -8.94 -3.52
CA ARG A 198 23.89 -7.71 -3.12
C ARG A 198 23.27 -7.03 -1.91
N PHE A 199 21.94 -7.10 -1.76
CA PHE A 199 21.25 -6.52 -0.60
C PHE A 199 21.32 -7.41 0.63
N ARG A 200 21.46 -8.72 0.41
CA ARG A 200 21.70 -9.71 1.46
C ARG A 200 23.06 -9.48 2.08
N GLU A 201 24.07 -9.25 1.24
CA GLU A 201 25.43 -8.92 1.63
C GLU A 201 25.50 -7.55 2.30
N ALA A 202 24.77 -6.55 1.77
CA ALA A 202 24.68 -5.22 2.35
C ALA A 202 23.87 -5.14 3.66
N GLY A 203 23.17 -6.21 4.05
CA GLY A 203 22.38 -6.25 5.27
C GLY A 203 21.22 -5.24 5.33
N ILE A 204 20.79 -4.69 4.19
CA ILE A 204 19.71 -3.68 4.11
C ILE A 204 18.38 -4.25 4.59
N PHE A 205 18.12 -5.52 4.27
CA PHE A 205 16.89 -6.20 4.61
C PHE A 205 17.13 -7.29 5.67
N GLU A 206 16.11 -7.57 6.48
CA GLU A 206 16.06 -8.78 7.30
C GLU A 206 16.20 -10.04 6.45
N LYS A 207 16.64 -11.16 7.05
CA LYS A 207 16.67 -12.44 6.34
C LYS A 207 15.28 -12.75 5.76
N TRP A 208 15.22 -12.94 4.45
CA TRP A 208 14.03 -13.37 3.72
C TRP A 208 14.24 -14.76 3.12
N GLN A 209 13.14 -15.44 2.80
CA GLN A 209 13.13 -16.76 2.16
C GLN A 209 12.51 -16.70 0.77
N SER A 210 11.51 -15.83 0.59
CA SER A 210 10.83 -15.63 -0.68
C SER A 210 10.86 -14.15 -1.06
N ALA A 211 10.94 -13.91 -2.36
CA ALA A 211 10.90 -12.58 -2.95
C ALA A 211 9.93 -12.57 -4.13
N SER A 212 9.17 -11.50 -4.25
CA SER A 212 8.25 -11.27 -5.37
C SER A 212 8.39 -9.84 -5.86
N ALA A 213 8.34 -9.68 -7.18
CA ALA A 213 8.38 -8.40 -7.85
C ALA A 213 7.19 -8.34 -8.82
N ASP A 214 6.36 -7.31 -8.70
CA ASP A 214 5.09 -7.24 -9.44
C ASP A 214 5.17 -6.26 -10.61
N ASP A 215 5.58 -5.03 -10.35
CA ASP A 215 5.56 -3.91 -11.29
C ASP A 215 6.93 -3.24 -11.35
N GLU A 216 7.38 -2.90 -12.56
CA GLU A 216 8.62 -2.15 -12.76
C GLU A 216 8.39 -0.95 -13.68
N LEU A 217 8.73 0.25 -13.21
CA LEU A 217 9.00 1.38 -14.08
C LEU A 217 10.49 1.38 -14.46
N TYR A 218 10.78 1.41 -15.75
CA TYR A 218 12.15 1.31 -16.26
C TYR A 218 12.38 2.29 -17.40
N GLY A 219 13.63 2.63 -17.65
CA GLY A 219 14.05 3.45 -18.79
C GLY A 219 15.08 4.48 -18.36
N THR A 220 14.95 5.70 -18.85
CA THR A 220 15.82 6.80 -18.44
C THR A 220 15.04 7.98 -17.88
N HIS A 221 15.55 8.54 -16.79
CA HIS A 221 15.07 9.78 -16.21
C HIS A 221 16.23 10.77 -16.18
N ARG A 222 16.05 11.95 -16.81
CA ARG A 222 17.14 12.92 -17.03
C ARG A 222 18.42 12.25 -17.58
N ASN A 223 18.28 11.44 -18.63
CA ASN A 223 19.35 10.70 -19.29
C ASN A 223 20.12 9.67 -18.42
N LEU A 224 19.63 9.36 -17.22
CA LEU A 224 20.24 8.33 -16.37
C LEU A 224 19.35 7.08 -16.33
N PRO A 225 19.93 5.87 -16.46
CA PRO A 225 19.18 4.62 -16.30
C PRO A 225 18.53 4.55 -14.92
N LEU A 226 17.21 4.37 -14.91
CA LEU A 226 16.38 4.28 -13.73
C LEU A 226 15.55 2.99 -13.79
N SER A 227 15.48 2.28 -12.67
CA SER A 227 14.49 1.23 -12.44
C SER A 227 13.80 1.45 -11.09
N ILE A 228 12.47 1.32 -11.05
CA ILE A 228 11.65 1.37 -9.83
C ILE A 228 10.82 0.10 -9.81
N ILE A 229 11.16 -0.81 -8.90
CA ILE A 229 10.53 -2.13 -8.77
C ILE A 229 9.67 -2.17 -7.52
N GLU A 230 8.43 -2.61 -7.65
CA GLU A 230 7.62 -3.01 -6.50
C GLU A 230 8.09 -4.36 -5.99
N LEU A 231 8.69 -4.37 -4.80
CA LEU A 231 9.34 -5.54 -4.20
C LEU A 231 8.67 -5.92 -2.88
N ARG A 232 8.36 -7.20 -2.74
CA ARG A 232 7.89 -7.81 -1.49
C ARG A 232 8.77 -9.00 -1.10
N LEU A 233 9.32 -8.93 0.10
CA LEU A 233 10.15 -9.97 0.70
C LEU A 233 9.40 -10.59 1.89
N THR A 234 9.34 -11.91 1.94
CA THR A 234 8.68 -12.64 3.03
C THR A 234 9.58 -13.73 3.59
N SER A 235 9.36 -14.06 4.86
CA SER A 235 9.97 -15.20 5.55
C SER A 235 8.88 -16.04 6.17
N SER A 236 8.93 -17.35 5.94
CA SER A 236 8.07 -18.31 6.63
C SER A 236 8.74 -18.83 7.90
N SER A 237 7.97 -18.90 8.98
CA SER A 237 8.33 -19.61 10.21
C SER A 237 7.17 -20.53 10.61
N GLY A 238 7.31 -21.82 10.33
CA GLY A 238 6.19 -22.77 10.43
C GLY A 238 5.06 -22.41 9.46
N ASP A 239 3.83 -22.39 9.96
CA ASP A 239 2.62 -22.00 9.20
C ASP A 239 2.42 -20.48 9.10
N SER A 240 3.29 -19.67 9.71
CA SER A 240 3.19 -18.21 9.68
C SER A 240 4.11 -17.59 8.64
N GLU A 241 3.56 -16.71 7.81
CA GLU A 241 4.31 -15.88 6.86
C GLU A 241 4.46 -14.45 7.41
N THR A 242 5.70 -14.01 7.56
CA THR A 242 6.04 -12.65 8.00
C THR A 242 6.56 -11.85 6.81
N VAL A 243 5.98 -10.66 6.60
CA VAL A 243 6.45 -9.71 5.59
C VAL A 243 7.67 -8.97 6.13
N GLN A 244 8.83 -9.20 5.52
CA GLN A 244 10.09 -8.56 5.91
C GLN A 244 10.30 -7.21 5.22
N PHE A 245 9.86 -7.10 3.98
CA PHE A 245 9.85 -5.85 3.25
C PHE A 245 8.65 -5.83 2.30
N ASN A 246 8.01 -4.68 2.20
CA ASN A 246 6.98 -4.41 1.21
C ASN A 246 7.13 -2.93 0.82
N GLY A 247 7.49 -2.66 -0.43
CA GLY A 247 7.96 -1.33 -0.78
C GLY A 247 8.39 -1.17 -2.23
N LEU A 248 9.06 -0.06 -2.52
CA LEU A 248 9.72 0.19 -3.80
C LEU A 248 11.22 0.00 -3.63
N LEU A 249 11.84 -0.68 -4.58
CA LEU A 249 13.27 -0.68 -4.79
C LEU A 249 13.57 0.23 -5.99
N VAL A 250 14.27 1.33 -5.74
CA VAL A 250 14.66 2.30 -6.76
C VAL A 250 16.15 2.13 -7.03
N GLU A 251 16.53 1.99 -8.28
CA GLU A 251 17.92 1.93 -8.73
C GLU A 251 18.18 3.00 -9.77
N ILE A 252 19.24 3.78 -9.54
CA ILE A 252 19.75 4.77 -10.48
C ILE A 252 21.19 4.41 -10.78
N THR A 253 21.51 4.29 -12.08
CA THR A 253 22.90 4.15 -12.53
C THR A 253 23.45 5.54 -12.84
N LEU A 254 24.43 5.95 -12.05
CA LEU A 254 25.18 7.20 -12.22
C LEU A 254 26.23 7.01 -13.32
N PRO A 255 26.60 8.05 -14.07
CA PRO A 255 27.56 7.94 -15.16
C PRO A 255 29.00 7.78 -14.66
N ARG A 256 29.27 8.13 -13.40
CA ARG A 256 30.57 7.95 -12.74
C ARG A 256 30.40 7.23 -11.40
N GLY A 257 31.43 6.48 -11.03
CA GLY A 257 31.53 5.87 -9.72
C GLY A 257 31.60 6.92 -8.62
N LEU A 258 30.85 6.69 -7.56
CA LEU A 258 30.92 7.42 -6.30
C LEU A 258 32.22 7.03 -5.58
N ARG A 259 32.83 8.01 -4.94
CA ARG A 259 33.98 7.75 -4.07
C ARG A 259 33.48 7.20 -2.75
N GLY A 260 33.92 5.99 -2.40
CA GLY A 260 33.50 5.34 -1.19
C GLY A 260 32.05 4.84 -1.22
N SER A 261 31.71 4.08 -0.19
CA SER A 261 30.40 3.45 -0.02
C SER A 261 29.66 4.23 1.06
N THR A 262 28.45 4.74 0.78
CA THR A 262 27.63 5.50 1.72
C THR A 262 26.26 4.82 1.91
N ALA A 263 25.86 4.61 3.16
CA ALA A 263 24.55 4.05 3.52
C ALA A 263 23.78 5.02 4.41
N ILE A 264 22.48 5.13 4.16
CA ILE A 264 21.51 5.91 4.92
C ILE A 264 20.44 4.96 5.41
N ILE A 265 20.25 4.95 6.72
CA ILE A 265 19.41 3.98 7.40
C ILE A 265 18.53 4.69 8.43
N ALA A 266 17.35 4.16 8.73
CA ALA A 266 16.50 4.74 9.76
C ALA A 266 17.11 4.54 11.16
N SER A 267 17.10 5.60 11.99
CA SER A 267 17.65 5.59 13.35
C SER A 267 16.89 4.66 14.31
N GLU A 268 15.58 4.47 14.07
CA GLU A 268 14.75 3.51 14.80
C GLU A 268 14.43 2.30 13.90
N GLY A 269 14.50 1.09 14.45
CA GLY A 269 14.23 -0.15 13.70
C GLY A 269 15.48 -0.83 13.10
N LEU A 270 16.67 -0.43 13.54
CA LEU A 270 17.94 -1.05 13.15
C LEU A 270 17.99 -2.54 13.54
N ILE A 271 17.95 -3.41 12.53
CA ILE A 271 18.19 -4.84 12.65
C ILE A 271 19.68 -5.05 12.91
N GLY A 272 20.03 -5.81 13.95
CA GLY A 272 21.42 -5.97 14.44
C GLY A 272 22.47 -6.31 13.38
N LYS A 273 22.09 -6.94 12.26
CA LYS A 273 23.01 -7.26 11.15
C LYS A 273 23.43 -6.07 10.30
N LEU A 274 22.60 -5.04 10.18
CA LEU A 274 22.99 -3.81 9.50
C LEU A 274 24.08 -3.10 10.31
N ARG A 275 24.01 -3.16 11.65
CA ARG A 275 25.12 -2.73 12.53
C ARG A 275 26.38 -3.57 12.36
N GLU A 276 26.27 -4.87 12.13
CA GLU A 276 27.42 -5.74 11.82
C GLU A 276 28.02 -5.47 10.43
N TRP A 277 27.19 -5.18 9.41
CA TRP A 277 27.63 -4.77 8.08
C TRP A 277 28.31 -3.41 8.10
N ILE A 278 27.75 -2.46 8.85
CA ILE A 278 28.32 -1.13 9.10
C ILE A 278 29.63 -1.21 9.92
N GLY A 279 29.69 -2.12 10.89
CA GLY A 279 30.87 -2.35 11.75
C GLY A 279 31.98 -3.15 11.08
N ARG A 280 31.73 -3.72 9.89
CA ARG A 280 32.75 -4.36 9.05
C ARG A 280 33.15 -3.42 7.91
N ASP A 281 34.45 -3.40 7.64
CA ASP A 281 35.12 -2.61 6.59
C ASP A 281 35.02 -1.09 6.73
N GLY A 282 35.88 -0.47 7.55
CA GLY A 282 36.32 0.93 7.40
C GLY A 282 35.25 2.04 7.39
N ARG A 283 33.97 1.72 7.60
CA ARG A 283 32.85 2.66 7.58
C ARG A 283 32.74 3.35 8.94
N SER A 284 32.57 4.67 8.91
CA SER A 284 32.36 5.49 10.10
C SER A 284 31.06 6.26 9.99
N ARG A 285 30.43 6.53 11.15
CA ARG A 285 29.22 7.36 11.19
C ARG A 285 29.59 8.77 10.75
N VAL A 286 28.86 9.28 9.75
CA VAL A 286 28.98 10.65 9.26
C VAL A 286 27.96 11.50 10.01
N ARG A 287 28.42 12.28 11.00
CA ARG A 287 27.57 13.27 11.64
C ARG A 287 27.29 14.43 10.69
N LEU A 288 26.02 14.70 10.47
CA LEU A 288 25.49 15.79 9.66
C LEU A 288 25.08 16.96 10.57
N GLU A 289 25.02 18.15 10.01
CA GLU A 289 24.66 19.37 10.76
C GLU A 289 23.14 19.58 10.88
N ASP A 290 22.34 18.83 10.13
CA ASP A 290 20.87 18.89 10.17
C ASP A 290 20.32 18.04 11.34
N PRO A 291 19.79 18.66 12.42
CA PRO A 291 19.32 17.91 13.58
C PRO A 291 18.08 17.07 13.28
N LYS A 292 17.21 17.51 12.36
CA LYS A 292 15.99 16.79 12.01
C LYS A 292 16.33 15.52 11.24
N PHE A 293 17.35 15.58 10.40
CA PHE A 293 17.81 14.41 9.67
C PHE A 293 18.49 13.40 10.59
N ASP A 294 19.40 13.83 11.48
CA ASP A 294 20.14 12.92 12.39
C ASP A 294 19.22 12.25 13.45
N GLU A 295 18.07 12.85 13.75
CA GLU A 295 17.02 12.23 14.59
C GLU A 295 16.37 11.02 13.89
N ILE A 296 16.10 11.13 12.58
CA ILE A 296 15.33 10.13 11.82
C ILE A 296 16.24 9.10 11.13
N TYR A 297 17.41 9.53 10.69
CA TYR A 297 18.36 8.75 9.91
C TYR A 297 19.78 8.77 10.48
N GLU A 298 20.50 7.67 10.29
CA GLU A 298 21.94 7.60 10.48
C GLU A 298 22.64 7.42 9.13
N ALA A 299 23.71 8.20 8.90
CA ALA A 299 24.56 8.08 7.72
C ALA A 299 25.89 7.39 8.09
N TRP A 300 26.29 6.41 7.28
CA TRP A 300 27.51 5.64 7.45
C TRP A 300 28.30 5.61 6.15
N SER A 301 29.62 5.82 6.20
CA SER A 301 30.42 5.78 4.97
C SER A 301 31.89 5.44 5.18
N THR A 302 32.52 4.87 4.15
CA THR A 302 33.98 4.70 4.07
C THR A 302 34.72 6.01 3.77
N ASP A 303 34.05 7.02 3.23
CA ASP A 303 34.62 8.35 2.93
C ASP A 303 33.64 9.45 3.37
N GLN A 304 33.99 10.17 4.43
CA GLN A 304 33.11 11.20 4.98
C GLN A 304 32.97 12.44 4.08
N ILE A 305 33.95 12.72 3.23
CA ILE A 305 33.90 13.86 2.31
C ILE A 305 32.92 13.51 1.19
N ALA A 306 33.05 12.32 0.62
CA ALA A 306 32.14 11.85 -0.42
C ALA A 306 30.70 11.71 0.08
N ALA A 307 30.50 11.22 1.30
CA ALA A 307 29.18 11.15 1.92
C ALA A 307 28.52 12.53 2.05
N ARG A 308 29.24 13.57 2.50
CA ARG A 308 28.70 14.94 2.60
C ARG A 308 28.43 15.57 1.23
N ALA A 309 29.17 15.18 0.20
CA ALA A 309 28.89 15.61 -1.18
C ALA A 309 27.59 14.98 -1.71
N LEU A 310 27.26 13.75 -1.33
CA LEU A 310 25.99 13.08 -1.66
C LEU A 310 24.82 13.63 -0.82
N LEU A 311 25.03 13.76 0.49
CA LEU A 311 24.04 14.15 1.50
C LEU A 311 23.83 15.67 1.55
N THR A 312 23.53 16.27 0.40
CA THR A 312 23.24 17.70 0.33
C THR A 312 21.91 18.05 1.01
N PRO A 313 21.72 19.32 1.44
CA PRO A 313 20.45 19.76 2.02
C PRO A 313 19.24 19.38 1.16
N ALA A 314 19.32 19.55 -0.17
CA ALA A 314 18.24 19.18 -1.08
C ALA A 314 17.97 17.66 -1.14
N PHE A 315 18.99 16.80 -0.96
CA PHE A 315 18.77 15.37 -0.87
C PHE A 315 18.08 15.00 0.45
N MET A 316 18.60 15.52 1.57
CA MET A 316 18.07 15.26 2.92
C MET A 316 16.62 15.73 3.05
N GLU A 317 16.31 16.94 2.59
CA GLU A 317 14.95 17.50 2.61
C GLU A 317 13.97 16.65 1.80
N ARG A 318 14.36 16.18 0.61
CA ARG A 318 13.49 15.33 -0.23
C ARG A 318 13.29 13.94 0.35
N LEU A 319 14.32 13.36 0.97
CA LEU A 319 14.19 12.07 1.67
C LEU A 319 13.25 12.18 2.87
N LEU A 320 13.35 13.27 3.65
CA LEU A 320 12.44 13.57 4.76
C LEU A 320 11.01 13.81 4.27
N ALA A 321 10.84 14.57 3.18
CA ALA A 321 9.53 14.82 2.58
C ALA A 321 8.88 13.52 2.07
N LEU A 322 9.66 12.60 1.48
CA LEU A 322 9.18 11.30 1.06
C LEU A 322 8.72 10.45 2.26
N ALA A 323 9.52 10.43 3.34
CA ALA A 323 9.21 9.70 4.57
C ALA A 323 7.99 10.25 5.33
N ALA A 324 7.67 11.54 5.14
CA ALA A 324 6.50 12.18 5.74
C ALA A 324 5.19 11.89 5.00
N ARG A 325 5.23 11.23 3.82
CA ARG A 325 4.01 10.89 3.06
C ARG A 325 3.23 9.78 3.74
N ASN A 326 1.90 9.91 3.74
CA ASN A 326 1.02 8.88 4.28
C ASN A 326 1.23 7.53 3.56
N GLY A 327 1.40 6.46 4.33
CA GLY A 327 1.60 5.12 3.79
C GLY A 327 3.02 4.86 3.27
N VAL A 328 3.95 5.79 3.44
CA VAL A 328 5.37 5.60 3.15
C VAL A 328 6.11 5.46 4.49
N GLY A 329 6.91 4.41 4.62
CA GLY A 329 7.83 4.23 5.74
C GLY A 329 9.13 4.98 5.49
N ARG A 330 10.07 4.90 6.45
CA ARG A 330 11.37 5.59 6.34
C ARG A 330 12.21 4.96 5.22
N PRO A 331 12.53 5.68 4.12
CA PRO A 331 13.37 5.15 3.06
C PRO A 331 14.80 4.90 3.53
N MET A 332 15.39 3.83 3.02
CA MET A 332 16.82 3.52 3.18
C MET A 332 17.51 3.73 1.84
N ALA A 333 18.78 4.09 1.86
CA ALA A 333 19.56 4.27 0.63
C ALA A 333 20.97 3.73 0.78
N ILE A 334 21.50 3.13 -0.27
CA ILE A 334 22.91 2.76 -0.41
C ILE A 334 23.42 3.32 -1.72
N ALA A 335 24.54 4.02 -1.63
CA ALA A 335 25.28 4.56 -2.75
C ALA A 335 26.64 3.87 -2.78
N ASP A 336 26.87 3.05 -3.80
CA ASP A 336 28.06 2.21 -3.93
C ASP A 336 28.46 2.10 -5.39
N ASP A 337 29.75 2.25 -5.67
CA ASP A 337 30.29 2.38 -7.02
C ASP A 337 29.45 3.37 -7.86
N ASN A 338 28.92 3.00 -9.03
CA ASN A 338 28.13 3.89 -9.86
C ASN A 338 26.61 3.77 -9.62
N ARG A 339 26.18 3.23 -8.48
CA ARG A 339 24.77 2.89 -8.25
C ARG A 339 24.24 3.52 -6.99
N LEU A 340 23.14 4.26 -7.12
CA LEU A 340 22.29 4.62 -5.99
C LEU A 340 21.11 3.65 -5.96
N THR A 341 21.00 2.90 -4.87
CA THR A 341 19.83 2.07 -4.58
C THR A 341 19.07 2.64 -3.39
N MET A 342 17.75 2.78 -3.51
CA MET A 342 16.87 3.17 -2.41
C MET A 342 15.80 2.11 -2.17
N ALA A 343 15.58 1.75 -0.92
CA ALA A 343 14.50 0.89 -0.49
C ALA A 343 13.47 1.74 0.27
N ILE A 344 12.28 1.90 -0.30
CA ILE A 344 11.21 2.73 0.25
C ILE A 344 10.12 1.80 0.79
N PRO A 345 10.12 1.49 2.10
CA PRO A 345 9.07 0.66 2.68
C PRO A 345 7.73 1.39 2.59
N ARG A 346 6.64 0.62 2.47
CA ARG A 346 5.29 1.17 2.39
C ARG A 346 4.32 0.44 3.31
N PHE A 347 3.26 1.15 3.69
CA PHE A 347 2.15 0.65 4.46
C PHE A 347 0.85 0.97 3.71
N GLY A 348 0.11 -0.05 3.27
CA GLY A 348 -1.17 0.12 2.57
C GLY A 348 -1.15 -0.37 1.12
N SER A 349 -1.92 0.29 0.26
CA SER A 349 -2.11 -0.12 -1.14
C SER A 349 -0.85 0.10 -1.98
N ALA A 350 -0.70 -0.72 -3.01
CA ALA A 350 0.46 -0.68 -3.88
C ALA A 350 0.49 0.56 -4.80
N LEU A 351 1.70 1.09 -5.07
CA LEU A 351 1.93 2.37 -5.75
C LEU A 351 1.34 2.35 -7.16
N PHE A 352 1.44 1.21 -7.85
CA PHE A 352 1.02 1.05 -9.24
C PHE A 352 -0.35 0.39 -9.37
N GLU A 353 -1.18 0.43 -8.32
CA GLU A 353 -2.50 -0.20 -8.37
C GLU A 353 -3.53 0.67 -9.06
N PRO A 354 -4.15 0.18 -10.15
CA PRO A 354 -5.18 0.92 -10.85
C PRO A 354 -6.49 0.95 -10.04
N PRO A 355 -7.43 1.84 -10.41
CA PRO A 355 -8.77 1.79 -9.86
C PRO A 355 -9.39 0.40 -10.07
N SER A 356 -10.12 -0.06 -9.05
CA SER A 356 -10.91 -1.30 -9.17
C SER A 356 -11.89 -1.19 -10.34
N TYR A 357 -12.18 -2.32 -11.00
CA TYR A 357 -13.20 -2.41 -12.06
C TYR A 357 -14.59 -1.92 -11.62
N ALA A 358 -14.84 -1.86 -10.30
CA ALA A 358 -16.04 -1.30 -9.70
C ALA A 358 -16.13 0.24 -9.78
N GLN A 359 -15.00 0.93 -10.01
CA GLN A 359 -14.92 2.39 -10.15
C GLN A 359 -14.69 2.77 -11.62
N PRO A 360 -15.14 3.96 -12.06
CA PRO A 360 -14.85 4.44 -13.41
C PRO A 360 -13.35 4.45 -13.72
N ALA A 361 -12.98 4.05 -14.95
CA ALA A 361 -11.57 4.01 -15.38
C ALA A 361 -10.93 5.40 -15.35
N ALA A 362 -11.68 6.44 -15.71
CA ALA A 362 -11.26 7.84 -15.71
C ALA A 362 -11.32 8.51 -14.31
N SER A 363 -11.04 7.77 -13.25
CA SER A 363 -10.99 8.33 -11.89
C SER A 363 -9.81 9.30 -11.77
N ARG A 364 -10.08 10.59 -11.98
CA ARG A 364 -9.07 11.68 -12.01
C ARG A 364 -8.25 11.71 -10.73
N ASP A 365 -8.90 11.59 -9.57
CA ASP A 365 -8.22 11.58 -8.27
C ASP A 365 -7.17 10.47 -8.17
N ARG A 366 -7.47 9.27 -8.68
CA ARG A 366 -6.55 8.13 -8.65
C ARG A 366 -5.38 8.31 -9.62
N LEU A 367 -5.64 8.86 -10.81
CA LEU A 367 -4.58 9.15 -11.77
C LEU A 367 -3.62 10.22 -11.25
N VAL A 368 -4.15 11.27 -10.62
CA VAL A 368 -3.32 12.33 -10.00
C VAL A 368 -2.55 11.78 -8.80
N GLN A 369 -3.18 10.95 -7.96
CA GLN A 369 -2.49 10.30 -6.84
C GLN A 369 -1.31 9.45 -7.34
N LEU A 370 -1.55 8.60 -8.34
CA LEU A 370 -0.51 7.77 -8.96
C LEU A 370 0.61 8.60 -9.58
N TYR A 371 0.28 9.68 -10.28
CA TYR A 371 1.27 10.64 -10.79
C TYR A 371 2.10 11.25 -9.65
N ASP A 372 1.46 11.70 -8.57
CA ASP A 372 2.15 12.32 -7.43
C ASP A 372 3.03 11.36 -6.66
N ASP A 373 2.65 10.09 -6.63
CA ASP A 373 3.41 9.02 -6.02
C ASP A 373 4.68 8.72 -6.83
N ILE A 374 4.57 8.64 -8.17
CA ILE A 374 5.74 8.52 -9.07
C ILE A 374 6.64 9.76 -8.95
N ALA A 375 6.05 10.96 -8.99
CA ALA A 375 6.77 12.23 -8.90
C ALA A 375 7.58 12.36 -7.61
N ALA A 376 7.04 11.90 -6.47
CA ALA A 376 7.74 11.96 -5.19
C ALA A 376 8.99 11.08 -5.14
N VAL A 377 8.90 9.87 -5.70
CA VAL A 377 10.04 8.96 -5.80
C VAL A 377 11.13 9.56 -6.71
N LEU A 378 10.73 10.09 -7.86
CA LEU A 378 11.64 10.74 -8.81
C LEU A 378 12.25 12.03 -8.25
N ALA A 379 11.54 12.77 -7.40
CA ALA A 379 12.09 13.97 -6.77
C ALA A 379 13.31 13.63 -5.89
N VAL A 380 13.31 12.51 -5.18
CA VAL A 380 14.49 12.07 -4.41
C VAL A 380 15.64 11.69 -5.35
N ALA A 381 15.32 10.93 -6.41
CA ALA A 381 16.29 10.59 -7.46
C ALA A 381 16.95 11.85 -8.04
N ASP A 382 16.15 12.85 -8.41
CA ASP A 382 16.58 14.13 -8.97
C ASP A 382 17.61 14.87 -8.14
N SER A 383 17.57 14.75 -6.81
CA SER A 383 18.57 15.38 -5.94
C SER A 383 19.96 14.80 -6.20
N VAL A 384 20.06 13.49 -6.43
CA VAL A 384 21.34 12.84 -6.72
C VAL A 384 21.78 13.12 -8.15
N ILE A 385 20.83 13.09 -9.10
CA ILE A 385 21.12 13.42 -10.50
C ILE A 385 21.68 14.84 -10.64
N ALA A 386 21.11 15.81 -9.92
CA ALA A 386 21.58 17.19 -9.95
C ALA A 386 23.04 17.34 -9.47
N LEU A 387 23.48 16.51 -8.52
CA LEU A 387 24.86 16.53 -8.02
C LEU A 387 25.84 16.05 -9.07
N ASP A 388 25.51 14.97 -9.77
CA ASP A 388 26.38 14.44 -10.82
C ASP A 388 26.52 15.42 -11.99
N TYR A 389 25.43 16.08 -12.41
CA TYR A 389 25.50 17.14 -13.42
C TYR A 389 26.36 18.33 -12.97
N ALA A 390 26.20 18.80 -11.72
CA ALA A 390 27.00 19.89 -11.19
C ALA A 390 28.51 19.53 -11.11
N ALA A 391 28.82 18.27 -10.76
CA ALA A 391 30.19 17.77 -10.77
C ALA A 391 30.76 17.64 -12.19
N THR A 392 29.92 17.40 -13.20
CA THR A 392 30.32 17.29 -14.61
C THR A 392 30.64 18.66 -15.20
N ALA A 393 29.77 19.66 -14.97
CA ALA A 393 30.00 21.03 -15.45
C ALA A 393 31.30 21.62 -14.88
N ARG A 394 31.61 21.40 -13.59
CA ARG A 394 32.87 21.86 -12.99
C ARG A 394 34.12 21.16 -13.54
N ALA A 395 33.98 19.95 -14.08
CA ALA A 395 35.09 19.20 -14.66
C ALA A 395 35.32 19.52 -16.14
N SER A 396 34.32 20.06 -16.85
CA SER A 396 34.49 20.55 -18.24
C SER A 396 35.09 21.96 -18.29
N ASP A 397 34.94 22.73 -17.21
CA ASP A 397 35.42 24.11 -17.11
C ASP A 397 36.84 24.22 -16.51
N ALA A 398 37.43 23.10 -16.07
CA ALA A 398 38.78 22.98 -15.52
C ALA A 398 39.67 22.20 -16.50
#